data_AF-A0A2E2ZC38-F1
#
_entry.id   AF-A0A2E2ZC38-F1
#
_cell.length_a   1.000
_cell.length_b   1.000
_cell.length_c   1.000
_cell.angle_alpha   90.00
_cell.angle_beta   90.00
_cell.angle_gamma   90.00
#
_symmetry.space_group_name_H-M   'P 1'
#
loop_
_entity.id
_entity.type
_entity.pdbx_description
1 polymer ?
#
loop_
_entity_poly.entity_id
_entity_poly.type
_entity_poly.pdbx_seq_one_letter_code
_entity_poly.pdbx_strand_id
1 'polypeptide(L)' 'MKESLNTIPLEKFIQQVKSADASNQKEIRLDIQTAKKVAFTLAEVMTRLNGDLEELLIKDKNAEEVISIVMQGENF' A
#
# COMPACT_ATOMS: atom_id res chain seq x y z
N MET A 1 10.87 -6.73 10.70
CA MET A 1 11.02 -6.23 9.31
C MET A 1 9.82 -6.75 8.54
N LYS A 2 9.08 -5.90 7.82
CA LYS A 2 7.98 -6.41 7.02
C LYS A 2 8.53 -6.97 5.71
N GLU A 3 8.15 -8.18 5.38
CA GLU A 3 8.53 -8.81 4.11
C GLU A 3 8.00 -7.98 2.94
N SER A 4 8.81 -7.87 1.88
CA SER A 4 8.44 -7.13 0.67
C SER A 4 7.27 -7.83 -0.02
N LEU A 5 6.20 -7.08 -0.31
CA LEU A 5 5.06 -7.60 -1.06
C LEU A 5 5.50 -8.00 -2.48
N ASN A 6 5.09 -9.18 -2.92
CA ASN A 6 5.28 -9.61 -4.30
C ASN A 6 4.17 -9.03 -5.19
N THR A 7 4.46 -7.89 -5.82
CA THR A 7 3.52 -7.17 -6.69
C THR A 7 3.53 -7.63 -8.15
N ILE A 8 4.40 -8.57 -8.52
CA ILE A 8 4.60 -9.02 -9.91
C ILE A 8 3.29 -9.44 -10.60
N PRO A 9 2.37 -10.20 -9.96
CA PRO A 9 1.11 -10.57 -10.60
C PRO A 9 0.24 -9.37 -10.97
N LEU A 10 0.20 -8.35 -10.10
CA LEU A 10 -0.57 -7.13 -10.33
C LEU A 10 0.06 -6.28 -11.45
N GLU A 11 1.39 -6.16 -11.47
CA GLU A 11 2.13 -5.45 -12.53
C GLU A 11 1.87 -6.06 -13.90
N LYS A 12 1.92 -7.40 -14.02
CA LYS A 12 1.61 -8.11 -15.27
C LYS A 12 0.17 -7.88 -15.72
N PHE A 13 -0.78 -7.95 -14.80
CA PHE A 13 -2.19 -7.66 -15.11
C PHE A 13 -2.38 -6.23 -15.61
N ILE A 14 -1.73 -5.24 -14.99
CA ILE A 14 -1.78 -3.84 -15.45
C ILE A 14 -1.24 -3.69 -16.88
N GLN A 15 -0.14 -4.36 -17.22
CA GLN A 15 0.38 -4.32 -18.60
C GLN A 15 -0.58 -4.95 -19.62
N GLN A 16 -1.27 -6.02 -19.22
CA GLN A 16 -2.30 -6.64 -20.06
C GLN A 16 -3.49 -5.71 -20.26
N VAL A 17 -3.94 -5.01 -19.22
CA VAL A 17 -4.99 -3.98 -19.32
C VAL A 17 -4.59 -2.85 -20.25
N LYS A 18 -3.36 -2.32 -20.11
CA LYS A 18 -2.84 -1.27 -21.00
C LYS A 18 -2.82 -1.69 -22.46
N SER A 19 -2.40 -2.94 -22.73
CA SER A 19 -2.36 -3.46 -24.10
C SER A 19 -3.76 -3.66 -24.69
N ALA A 20 -4.70 -4.15 -23.88
CA ALA A 20 -6.09 -4.32 -24.28
C ALA A 20 -6.77 -2.97 -24.58
N ASP A 21 -6.53 -1.97 -23.74
CA ASP A 21 -7.03 -0.60 -23.91
C ASP A 21 -6.48 0.04 -25.19
N ALA A 22 -5.16 -0.02 -25.40
CA ALA A 22 -4.52 0.51 -26.61
C ALA A 22 -5.02 -0.12 -27.92
N SER A 23 -5.53 -1.36 -27.85
CA SER A 23 -6.09 -2.07 -29.00
C SER A 23 -7.63 -2.07 -29.04
N ASN A 24 -8.29 -1.32 -28.15
CA ASN A 24 -9.75 -1.25 -28.02
C ASN A 24 -10.42 -2.63 -27.85
N GLN A 25 -9.74 -3.57 -27.17
CA GLN A 25 -10.32 -4.86 -26.84
C GLN A 25 -11.43 -4.70 -25.79
N LYS A 26 -12.54 -5.41 -25.98
CA LYS A 26 -13.71 -5.32 -25.09
C LYS A 26 -13.57 -6.15 -23.82
N GLU A 27 -12.71 -7.17 -23.82
CA GLU A 27 -12.56 -8.10 -22.70
C GLU A 27 -11.12 -8.59 -22.57
N ILE A 28 -10.74 -8.96 -21.35
CA ILE A 28 -9.49 -9.65 -21.04
C ILE A 28 -9.85 -11.00 -20.44
N ARG A 29 -9.46 -12.08 -21.13
CA ARG A 29 -9.68 -13.43 -20.63
C ARG A 29 -8.49 -13.87 -19.79
N LEU A 30 -8.76 -14.22 -18.54
CA LEU A 30 -7.78 -14.79 -17.61
C LEU A 30 -8.18 -16.23 -17.26
N ASP A 31 -7.20 -17.12 -17.15
CA ASP A 31 -7.44 -18.40 -16.50
C ASP A 31 -7.60 -18.20 -14.98
N ILE A 32 -8.29 -19.12 -14.31
CA ILE A 32 -8.62 -18.99 -12.89
C ILE A 32 -7.38 -18.95 -11.98
N GLN A 33 -6.27 -19.59 -12.38
CA GLN A 33 -5.05 -19.58 -11.58
C GLN A 33 -4.39 -18.21 -11.63
N THR A 34 -4.34 -17.58 -12.80
CA THR A 34 -3.85 -16.21 -12.96
C THR A 34 -4.75 -15.21 -12.24
N ALA A 35 -6.08 -15.32 -12.40
CA ALA A 35 -7.03 -14.44 -11.73
C ALA A 35 -6.89 -14.50 -10.20
N LYS A 36 -6.75 -15.70 -9.62
CA LYS A 36 -6.52 -15.87 -8.17
C LYS A 36 -5.24 -15.19 -7.70
N LYS A 37 -4.14 -15.30 -8.45
CA LYS A 37 -2.88 -14.64 -8.10
C LYS A 37 -3.04 -13.13 -8.06
N VAL A 38 -3.70 -12.54 -9.07
CA VAL A 38 -3.97 -11.10 -9.10
C VAL A 38 -4.84 -10.69 -7.91
N ALA A 39 -5.90 -11.44 -7.62
CA ALA A 39 -6.80 -11.16 -6.51
C ALA A 39 -6.09 -11.23 -5.14
N PHE A 40 -5.25 -12.24 -4.90
CA PHE A 40 -4.50 -12.38 -3.65
C PHE A 40 -3.46 -11.28 -3.48
N THR A 41 -2.67 -11.00 -4.52
CA THR A 41 -1.71 -9.88 -4.47
C THR A 41 -2.42 -8.56 -4.19
N LEU A 42 -3.57 -8.30 -4.82
CA LEU A 42 -4.35 -7.09 -4.56
C LEU A 42 -4.86 -7.04 -3.12
N ALA A 43 -5.40 -8.14 -2.60
CA ALA A 43 -5.88 -8.22 -1.23
C ALA A 43 -4.77 -7.99 -0.20
N GLU A 44 -3.58 -8.55 -0.43
CA GLU A 44 -2.41 -8.34 0.42
C GLU A 44 -1.98 -6.86 0.41
N VAL A 45 -1.91 -6.23 -0.76
CA VAL A 45 -1.58 -4.80 -0.90
C VAL A 45 -2.60 -3.93 -0.16
N MET A 46 -3.89 -4.20 -0.32
CA MET A 46 -4.95 -3.41 0.33
C MET A 46 -4.97 -3.62 1.84
N THR A 47 -4.71 -4.83 2.32
CA THR A 47 -4.59 -5.13 3.76
C THR A 47 -3.41 -4.38 4.36
N ARG A 48 -2.27 -4.35 3.66
CA ARG A 48 -1.11 -3.55 4.07
C ARG A 48 -1.46 -2.07 4.13
N LEU A 49 -2.03 -1.54 3.05
CA LEU A 49 -2.39 -0.13 2.97
C LEU A 49 -3.33 0.28 4.10
N ASN A 50 -4.34 -0.54 4.39
CA ASN A 50 -5.25 -0.27 5.50
C ASN A 50 -4.53 -0.25 6.85
N GLY A 51 -3.67 -1.24 7.13
CA GLY A 51 -2.87 -1.25 8.35
C GLY A 51 -1.91 -0.05 8.45
N ASP A 52 -1.32 0.39 7.34
CA ASP A 52 -0.43 1.56 7.30
C ASP A 52 -1.21 2.86 7.59
N LEU A 53 -2.45 2.96 7.10
CA LEU A 53 -3.34 4.08 7.42
C LEU A 53 -3.78 4.08 8.88
N GLU A 54 -4.09 2.90 9.44
CA GLU A 54 -4.40 2.76 10.87
C GLU A 54 -3.21 3.18 11.75
N GLU A 55 -1.99 2.74 11.42
CA GLU A 55 -0.77 3.18 12.10
C GLU A 55 -0.56 4.69 12.00
N LEU A 56 -0.80 5.29 10.82
CA LEU A 56 -0.67 6.73 10.62
C LEU A 56 -1.66 7.52 11.48
N LEU A 57 -2.92 7.08 11.54
CA LEU A 57 -3.95 7.71 12.38
C LEU A 57 -3.63 7.61 13.87
N ILE A 58 -3.06 6.49 14.32
CA ILE A 58 -2.61 6.34 15.71
C ILE A 58 -1.46 7.30 16.00
N LYS A 59 -0.48 7.40 15.10
CA LYS A 59 0.65 8.32 15.24
C LYS A 59 0.23 9.79 15.26
N ASP A 60 -0.72 10.16 14.40
CA ASP A 60 -1.28 11.51 14.33
C ASP A 60 -1.98 11.90 15.65
N LYS A 61 -2.80 11.00 16.21
CA LYS A 61 -3.41 11.19 17.53
C LYS A 61 -2.41 11.30 18.68
N ASN A 62 -1.26 10.63 18.55
CA ASN A 62 -0.20 10.67 19.57
C ASN A 62 0.80 11.83 19.36
N ALA A 63 0.63 12.65 18.31
CA ALA A 63 1.50 13.79 18.04
C ALA A 63 1.20 15.02 18.92
N GLU A 64 0.16 14.97 19.78
CA GLU A 64 -0.22 16.09 20.65
C GLU A 64 0.59 16.24 21.95
N GLU A 65 1.46 15.30 22.36
CA GLU A 65 2.26 15.48 23.58
C GLU A 65 3.66 14.88 23.44
N VAL A 66 4.68 15.73 23.28
CA VAL A 66 5.81 15.94 24.20
C VAL A 66 6.56 17.19 23.70
N ILE A 67 6.14 18.38 24.15
CA ILE A 67 7.05 19.53 24.17
C ILE A 67 7.93 19.34 25.40
N SER A 68 9.09 18.70 25.23
CA SER A 68 10.15 18.71 26.23
C SER A 68 10.74 20.12 26.28
N ILE A 69 10.19 20.96 27.17
CA ILE A 69 10.79 22.24 27.50
C ILE A 69 12.12 21.93 28.20
N VAL A 70 13.22 21.99 27.46
CA VAL A 70 14.55 22.06 28.05
C VAL A 70 14.66 23.46 28.65
N MET A 71 14.27 23.58 29.91
CA MET A 71 14.49 24.75 30.74
C MET A 71 16.00 24.87 30.99
N GLN A 72 16.74 25.45 30.04
CA GLN A 72 18.08 25.96 30.33
C GLN A 72 17.91 27.19 31.22
N GLY A 73 17.98 26.95 32.53
CA GLY A 73 18.12 27.99 33.52
C GLY A 73 19.54 28.56 33.46
N GLU A 74 19.75 29.53 32.57
CA GLU A 74 20.86 30.46 32.71
C GLU A 74 20.38 31.66 33.53
N ASN A 75 20.74 31.65 34.80
CA ASN A 75 20.95 32.83 35.63
C ASN A 75 21.89 32.40 36.76
N PHE A 76 23.19 32.60 36.57
CA PHE A 76 24.15 33.25 37.47
C PHE A 76 25.52 33.35 36.79
#